data_AF-A0A9J7H4E4-F1
#
_entry.id   AF-A0A9J7H4E4-F1
#
_cell.length_a   1.000
_cell.length_b   1.000
_cell.length_c   1.000
_cell.angle_alpha   90.00
_cell.angle_beta   90.00
_cell.angle_gamma   90.00
#
_symmetry.space_group_name_H-M   'P 1'
#
loop_
_entity.id
_entity.type
_entity.pdbx_description
1 polymer ?
#
loop_
_entity_poly.entity_id
_entity_poly.type
_entity_poly.pdbx_seq_one_letter_code
_entity_poly.pdbx_strand_id
1 'polypeptide(L)'
;MALLTRRISGTPLPPWNKELDAMMEEASGPINFTVFLTMFGEKLKGADTEDVITGAFRVLDPEGKGTIKKQFLEELLITQCDRFSQEKIKNMWAAFPPDVSGNVDYKNICYVITHSDAKDQE
;
A
#
# COMPACT_ATOMS: atom_id res chain seq x y z
N MET A 1 16.85 -22.46 -28.15
CA MET A 1 15.59 -21.90 -27.61
C MET A 1 14.76 -22.99 -26.93
N ALA A 2 15.26 -23.57 -25.83
CA ALA A 2 14.49 -24.45 -24.94
C ALA A 2 15.37 -24.81 -23.73
N LEU A 3 15.68 -23.86 -22.86
CA LEU A 3 16.24 -24.15 -21.54
C LEU A 3 15.62 -23.15 -20.57
N LEU A 4 14.69 -23.63 -19.74
CA LEU A 4 14.44 -23.22 -18.35
C LEU A 4 13.07 -23.70 -17.80
N THR A 5 12.45 -24.72 -18.37
CA THR A 5 11.45 -25.54 -17.66
C THR A 5 12.13 -26.76 -17.04
N ARG A 6 12.85 -26.56 -15.93
CA ARG A 6 13.18 -27.67 -15.04
C ARG A 6 12.86 -27.31 -13.59
N ARG A 7 11.61 -27.64 -13.26
CA ARG A 7 11.05 -27.83 -11.91
C ARG A 7 11.90 -28.85 -11.17
N ILE A 8 12.74 -28.41 -10.24
CA ILE A 8 13.50 -29.28 -9.33
C ILE A 8 13.16 -28.88 -7.90
N SER A 9 12.69 -29.86 -7.14
CA SER A 9 12.46 -29.85 -5.68
C SER A 9 11.35 -28.91 -5.18
N GLY A 10 10.43 -29.44 -4.37
CA GLY A 10 9.31 -28.72 -3.75
C GLY A 10 9.73 -27.70 -2.69
N THR A 11 10.73 -26.87 -3.00
CA THR A 11 11.06 -25.67 -2.23
C THR A 11 10.11 -24.54 -2.71
N PRO A 12 9.45 -23.82 -1.79
CA PRO A 12 8.71 -22.62 -2.15
C PRO A 12 9.65 -21.65 -2.86
N LEU A 13 9.19 -21.08 -3.98
CA LEU A 13 9.97 -20.09 -4.70
C LEU A 13 10.28 -18.92 -3.75
N PRO A 14 11.51 -18.37 -3.76
CA PRO A 14 11.85 -17.21 -2.94
C PRO A 14 10.91 -16.04 -3.29
N PRO A 15 10.62 -15.13 -2.33
CA PRO A 15 9.65 -14.04 -2.51
C PRO A 15 9.89 -13.21 -3.78
N TRP A 16 11.17 -12.96 -4.09
CA TRP A 16 11.63 -12.24 -5.27
C TRP A 16 11.16 -12.85 -6.60
N ASN A 17 10.86 -14.15 -6.65
CA ASN A 17 10.35 -14.78 -7.87
C ASN A 17 8.89 -14.41 -8.15
N LYS A 18 8.04 -14.22 -7.13
CA LYS A 18 6.65 -13.79 -7.35
C LYS A 18 6.58 -12.36 -7.86
N GLU A 19 7.43 -11.49 -7.32
CA GLU A 19 7.56 -10.12 -7.79
C GLU A 19 8.13 -10.08 -9.22
N LEU A 20 9.13 -10.92 -9.51
CA LEU A 20 9.68 -11.06 -10.87
C LEU A 20 8.64 -11.60 -11.86
N ASP A 21 7.83 -12.59 -11.47
CA ASP A 21 6.76 -13.16 -12.29
C ASP A 21 5.69 -12.10 -12.60
N ALA A 22 5.30 -11.29 -11.61
CA ALA A 22 4.36 -10.17 -11.82
C ALA A 22 4.94 -9.11 -12.77
N MET A 23 6.23 -8.77 -12.64
CA MET A 23 6.91 -7.87 -13.57
C MET A 23 6.97 -8.45 -15.00
N MET A 24 7.13 -9.77 -15.13
CA MET A 24 7.10 -10.47 -16.42
C MET A 24 5.71 -10.48 -17.05
N GLU A 25 4.64 -10.58 -16.25
CA GLU A 25 3.25 -10.51 -16.73
C GLU A 25 2.87 -9.10 -17.20
N GLU A 26 3.39 -8.05 -16.56
CA GLU A 26 3.17 -6.65 -16.94
C GLU A 26 3.99 -6.23 -18.18
N ALA A 27 5.05 -6.97 -18.52
CA ALA A 27 5.92 -6.63 -19.64
C ALA A 27 5.29 -7.06 -20.98
N SER A 28 5.11 -6.12 -21.91
CA SER A 28 4.67 -6.43 -23.28
C SER A 28 5.74 -7.12 -24.15
N GLY A 29 6.88 -7.49 -23.58
CA GLY A 29 8.04 -8.06 -24.28
C GLY A 29 9.23 -8.35 -23.35
N PRO A 30 10.39 -8.75 -23.89
CA PRO A 30 11.57 -9.08 -23.09
C PRO A 30 12.00 -7.91 -22.19
N ILE A 31 12.08 -8.14 -20.89
CA ILE A 31 12.55 -7.14 -19.92
C ILE A 31 14.06 -6.96 -20.10
N ASN A 32 14.46 -5.82 -20.66
CA ASN A 32 15.84 -5.34 -20.60
C ASN A 32 16.02 -4.38 -19.41
N PHE A 33 17.26 -4.01 -19.10
CA PHE A 33 17.57 -3.18 -17.93
C PHE A 33 16.84 -1.82 -17.96
N THR A 34 16.63 -1.23 -19.14
CA THR A 34 15.87 0.01 -19.28
C THR A 34 14.38 -0.18 -18.97
N VAL A 35 13.76 -1.26 -19.45
CA VAL A 35 12.37 -1.60 -19.14
C VAL A 35 12.19 -1.86 -17.64
N PHE A 36 13.14 -2.56 -17.01
CA PHE A 36 13.15 -2.78 -15.57
C PHE A 36 13.16 -1.47 -14.76
N LEU A 37 14.03 -0.52 -15.12
CA LEU A 37 14.08 0.80 -14.49
C LEU A 37 12.80 1.62 -14.73
N THR A 38 12.23 1.51 -15.93
CA THR A 38 10.96 2.17 -16.25
C THR A 38 9.82 1.61 -15.41
N MET A 39 9.70 0.28 -15.28
CA MET A 39 8.67 -0.36 -14.44
C MET A 39 8.79 0.04 -12.97
N PHE A 40 10.01 0.09 -12.43
CA PHE A 40 10.23 0.60 -11.08
C PHE A 40 9.89 2.10 -10.97
N GLY A 41 10.27 2.90 -11.95
CA GLY A 41 9.95 4.32 -12.00
C GLY A 41 8.45 4.62 -12.17
N GLU A 42 7.70 3.75 -12.84
CA GLU A 42 6.24 3.84 -12.99
C GLU A 42 5.52 3.42 -11.72
N LYS A 43 6.00 2.38 -11.01
CA LYS A 43 5.47 1.96 -9.71
C LYS A 43 5.61 3.04 -8.62
N LEU A 44 6.54 3.98 -8.81
CA LEU A 44 6.76 5.16 -7.97
C LEU A 44 5.96 6.39 -8.42
N LYS A 45 5.28 6.36 -9.58
CA LYS A 45 4.51 7.47 -10.12
C LYS A 45 3.02 7.28 -9.84
N GLY A 46 2.37 8.32 -9.32
CA GLY A 46 0.92 8.38 -9.19
C GLY A 46 0.37 8.43 -7.76
N ALA A 47 1.24 8.53 -6.74
CA ALA A 47 0.78 8.85 -5.39
C ALA A 47 0.48 10.35 -5.27
N ASP A 48 -0.67 10.69 -4.69
CA ASP A 48 -0.99 12.06 -4.32
C ASP A 48 0.00 12.57 -3.26
N THR A 49 0.31 13.87 -3.30
CA THR A 49 1.15 14.50 -2.25
C THR A 49 0.48 14.40 -0.88
N GLU A 50 1.27 14.39 0.20
CA GLU A 50 0.74 14.33 1.58
C GLU A 50 -0.31 15.42 1.84
N ASP A 51 -0.10 16.64 1.35
CA ASP A 51 -1.05 17.76 1.50
C ASP A 51 -2.42 17.48 0.87
N VAL A 52 -2.42 16.84 -0.30
CA VAL A 52 -3.66 16.47 -1.01
C VAL A 52 -4.41 15.39 -0.23
N ILE A 53 -3.69 14.35 0.22
CA ILE A 53 -4.30 13.25 0.99
C ILE A 53 -4.81 13.76 2.34
N THR A 54 -4.01 14.57 3.03
CA THR A 54 -4.41 15.23 4.29
C THR A 54 -5.62 16.13 4.08
N GLY A 55 -5.67 16.86 2.96
CA GLY A 55 -6.81 17.68 2.55
C GLY A 55 -8.10 16.86 2.42
N ALA A 56 -8.03 15.65 1.88
CA ALA A 56 -9.18 14.75 1.80
C ALA A 56 -9.68 14.32 3.18
N PHE A 57 -8.78 13.96 4.10
CA PHE A 57 -9.16 13.62 5.49
C PHE A 57 -9.74 14.80 6.26
N ARG A 58 -9.29 16.04 5.99
CA ARG A 58 -9.85 17.24 6.64
C ARG A 58 -11.35 17.43 6.35
N VAL A 59 -11.85 16.95 5.21
CA VAL A 59 -13.30 16.98 4.91
C VAL A 59 -14.09 16.12 5.90
N LEU A 60 -13.47 15.10 6.48
CA LEU A 60 -14.06 14.20 7.48
C LEU A 60 -13.87 14.69 8.93
N ASP A 61 -13.08 15.74 9.14
CA ASP A 61 -12.73 16.33 10.44
C ASP A 61 -12.99 17.85 10.43
N PRO A 62 -14.28 18.27 10.43
CA PRO A 62 -14.65 19.68 10.35
C PRO A 62 -14.17 20.50 11.56
N GLU A 63 -13.86 19.85 12.68
CA GLU A 63 -13.35 20.48 13.89
C GLU A 63 -11.82 20.61 13.90
N GLY A 64 -11.13 20.06 12.90
CA GLY A 64 -9.69 20.18 12.71
C GLY A 64 -8.86 19.50 13.81
N LYS A 65 -9.39 18.47 14.45
CA LYS A 65 -8.73 17.75 15.56
C LYS A 65 -7.48 17.00 15.13
N GLY A 66 -7.34 16.66 13.84
CA GLY A 66 -6.32 15.76 13.35
C GLY A 66 -6.61 14.28 13.62
N THR A 67 -7.81 13.96 14.10
CA THR A 67 -8.23 12.58 14.38
C THR A 67 -9.66 12.32 13.93
N ILE A 68 -9.96 11.07 13.57
CA ILE A 68 -11.30 10.64 13.12
C ILE A 68 -11.70 9.40 13.91
N LYS A 69 -13.00 9.24 14.18
CA LYS A 69 -13.52 8.01 14.82
C LYS A 69 -13.27 6.79 13.94
N LYS A 70 -12.64 5.76 14.49
CA LYS A 70 -12.37 4.48 13.82
C LYS A 70 -13.62 3.93 13.13
N GLN A 71 -14.73 3.85 13.86
CA GLN A 71 -15.99 3.29 13.35
C GLN A 71 -16.50 4.05 12.12
N PHE A 72 -16.45 5.38 12.14
CA PHE A 72 -16.87 6.22 11.02
C PHE A 72 -15.97 6.02 9.80
N LEU A 73 -14.64 5.99 10.01
CA LEU A 73 -13.69 5.75 8.93
C LEU A 73 -13.82 4.33 8.34
N GLU A 74 -14.05 3.32 9.19
CA GLU A 74 -14.27 1.93 8.78
C GLU A 74 -15.54 1.79 7.92
N GLU A 75 -16.64 2.41 8.33
CA GLU A 75 -17.89 2.41 7.56
C GLU A 75 -17.71 3.06 6.18
N LEU A 76 -16.99 4.18 6.10
CA LEU A 76 -16.67 4.83 4.82
C LEU A 76 -15.83 3.92 3.92
N LEU A 77 -14.78 3.27 4.45
CA LEU A 77 -13.89 2.41 3.69
C LEU A 77 -14.57 1.15 3.14
N ILE A 78 -15.61 0.65 3.83
CA ILE A 78 -16.37 -0.54 3.41
C ILE A 78 -17.52 -0.17 2.46
N THR A 79 -18.16 0.99 2.64
CA THR A 79 -19.39 1.34 1.90
C THR A 79 -19.16 2.30 0.72
N GLN A 80 -18.24 3.26 0.85
CA GLN A 80 -18.04 4.35 -0.12
C GLN A 80 -16.74 4.23 -0.92
N CYS A 81 -15.73 3.54 -0.40
CA CYS A 81 -14.48 3.28 -1.11
C CYS A 81 -14.52 1.96 -1.90
N ASP A 82 -13.48 1.71 -2.68
CA ASP A 82 -13.25 0.45 -3.40
C ASP A 82 -13.15 -0.69 -2.38
N ARG A 83 -14.32 -1.27 -2.09
CA ARG A 83 -14.73 -1.88 -0.82
C ARG A 83 -13.59 -2.65 -0.16
N PHE A 84 -13.01 -2.07 0.89
CA PHE A 84 -11.94 -2.74 1.62
C PHE A 84 -12.47 -4.07 2.16
N SER A 85 -11.72 -5.15 1.95
CA SER A 85 -12.04 -6.43 2.58
C SER A 85 -11.82 -6.33 4.09
N GLN A 86 -12.48 -7.20 4.85
CA GLN A 86 -12.30 -7.27 6.31
C GLN A 86 -10.84 -7.48 6.71
N GLU A 87 -10.07 -8.19 5.89
CA GLU A 87 -8.64 -8.37 6.10
C GLU A 87 -7.85 -7.06 5.92
N LYS A 88 -8.16 -6.27 4.88
CA LYS A 88 -7.53 -4.96 4.67
C LYS A 88 -7.82 -4.00 5.82
N ILE A 89 -9.06 -3.98 6.31
CA ILE A 89 -9.46 -3.19 7.49
C ILE A 89 -8.68 -3.63 8.74
N LYS A 90 -8.60 -4.94 8.98
CA LYS A 90 -7.83 -5.48 10.10
C LYS A 90 -6.35 -5.07 10.04
N ASN A 91 -5.73 -5.16 8.86
CA ASN A 91 -4.33 -4.80 8.67
C ASN A 91 -4.10 -3.29 8.88
N MET A 92 -5.04 -2.45 8.42
CA MET A 92 -4.99 -1.00 8.67
C MET A 92 -4.98 -0.69 10.17
N TRP A 93 -5.84 -1.32 10.97
CA TRP A 93 -5.89 -1.09 12.41
C TRP A 93 -4.74 -1.71 13.20
N ALA A 94 -4.08 -2.72 12.64
CA ALA A 94 -2.84 -3.23 13.21
C ALA A 94 -1.68 -2.24 13.01
N ALA A 95 -1.61 -1.60 11.84
CA ALA A 95 -0.58 -0.60 11.53
C ALA A 95 -0.85 0.76 12.20
N PHE A 96 -2.11 1.16 12.29
CA PHE A 96 -2.55 2.45 12.82
C PHE A 96 -3.58 2.24 13.93
N PRO A 97 -3.16 1.80 15.13
CA PRO A 97 -4.06 1.50 16.21
C PRO A 97 -4.80 2.76 16.69
N PRO A 98 -6.12 2.68 16.94
CA PRO A 98 -6.86 3.80 17.52
C PRO A 98 -6.45 4.04 18.98
N ASP A 99 -6.67 5.26 19.45
CA ASP A 99 -6.52 5.63 20.84
C ASP A 99 -7.59 4.97 21.74
N VAL A 100 -7.46 5.18 23.06
CA VAL A 100 -8.40 4.66 24.07
C VAL A 100 -9.84 5.16 23.90
N SER A 101 -10.04 6.27 23.18
CA SER A 101 -11.33 6.87 22.87
C SER A 101 -11.86 6.42 21.49
N GLY A 102 -11.14 5.53 20.79
CA GLY A 102 -11.49 5.03 19.47
C GLY A 102 -11.24 6.03 18.33
N ASN A 103 -10.37 7.03 18.52
CA ASN A 103 -9.96 7.94 17.46
C ASN A 103 -8.65 7.47 16.80
N VAL A 104 -8.51 7.74 15.51
CA VAL A 104 -7.33 7.42 14.71
C VAL A 104 -6.69 8.71 14.24
N ASP A 105 -5.37 8.82 14.39
CA ASP A 105 -4.56 9.93 13.86
C ASP A 105 -4.34 9.75 12.35
N TYR A 106 -5.11 10.48 11.55
CA TYR A 106 -5.00 10.40 10.10
C TYR A 106 -3.78 11.16 9.57
N LYS A 107 -3.19 12.09 10.33
CA LYS A 107 -1.96 12.78 9.92
C LYS A 107 -0.80 11.80 9.93
N ASN A 108 -0.72 10.95 10.96
CA ASN A 108 0.26 9.86 10.99
C ASN A 108 0.06 8.87 9.84
N ILE A 109 -1.19 8.55 9.48
CA ILE A 109 -1.47 7.73 8.29
C ILE A 109 -0.92 8.41 7.03
N CYS A 110 -1.27 9.67 6.79
CA CYS A 110 -0.84 10.43 5.61
C CYS A 110 0.69 10.51 5.51
N TYR A 111 1.35 10.79 6.64
CA TYR A 111 2.81 10.84 6.72
C TYR A 111 3.42 9.49 6.34
N VAL A 112 2.99 8.39 6.97
CA VAL A 112 3.56 7.06 6.73
C VAL A 112 3.38 6.63 5.27
N ILE A 113 2.18 6.78 4.68
CA ILE A 113 1.94 6.31 3.31
C ILE A 113 2.65 7.15 2.25
N THR A 114 3.00 8.40 2.55
CA THR A 114 3.73 9.28 1.63
C THR A 114 5.25 9.24 1.82
N HIS A 115 5.72 8.74 2.97
CA HIS A 115 7.14 8.71 3.36
C HIS A 115 7.67 7.29 3.64
N SER A 116 7.01 6.24 3.15
CA SER A 116 7.33 4.84 3.50
C SER A 116 8.77 4.44 3.13
N ASP A 117 9.71 4.54 4.09
CA ASP A 117 10.71 3.53 4.52
C ASP A 117 11.61 4.05 5.69
N ALA A 118 11.08 4.27 6.90
CA ALA A 118 11.88 4.86 7.99
C ALA A 118 11.79 4.20 9.38
N LYS A 119 11.16 3.02 9.51
CA LYS A 119 10.99 2.39 10.85
C LYS A 119 11.31 0.89 10.95
N ASP A 120 12.08 0.33 10.01
CA ASP A 120 12.67 -1.01 10.14
C ASP A 120 14.21 -0.96 10.26
N GLN A 121 14.72 -0.09 11.12
CA GLN A 121 16.10 -0.15 11.62
C GLN A 121 16.10 -0.11 13.15
N GLU A 122 15.77 -1.23 13.78
CA GLU A 122 16.39 -1.66 15.05
C GLU A 122 16.33 -3.18 15.23
#